data_AF-A0A6A5XKT3-F1
#
_entry.id   AF-A0A6A5XKT3-F1
#
_cell.length_a   1.000
_cell.length_b   1.000
_cell.length_c   1.000
_cell.angle_alpha   90.00
_cell.angle_beta   90.00
_cell.angle_gamma   90.00
#
_symmetry.space_group_name_H-M   'P 1'
#
loop_
_entity.id
_entity.type
_entity.pdbx_description
1 polymer ?
#
loop_
_entity_poly.entity_id
_entity_poly.type
_entity_poly.pdbx_seq_one_letter_code
_entity_poly.pdbx_strand_id
1 'polypeptide(L)'
;PILLEDHTDSGSEQCKALWAKHVTIDDYVIVSGTAPGLGAYVVFHCTVETLHGGPMKIIKRYSEFDELRQKLVQTFPHAEGAMPPLPPKSVISRFRPRFLEKRRTGLSYFLNCILLNPEFAGSPVLKEFLFS
;
A
#
# COMPACT_ATOMS: atom_id res chain seq x y z
N PRO A 1 12.71 27.94 31.86
CA PRO A 1 13.11 27.02 30.76
C PRO A 1 12.33 25.71 30.89
N ILE A 2 11.47 25.38 29.92
CA ILE A 2 10.75 24.11 29.89
C ILE A 2 11.68 23.09 29.25
N LEU A 3 12.12 22.11 30.03
CA LEU A 3 12.95 21.01 29.56
C LEU A 3 11.99 19.93 29.03
N LEU A 4 12.01 19.70 27.71
CA LEU A 4 11.23 18.63 27.10
C LEU A 4 11.96 17.32 27.42
N GLU A 5 11.51 16.61 28.45
CA GLU A 5 11.97 15.25 28.71
C GLU A 5 11.36 14.32 27.67
N ASP A 6 12.23 13.70 26.87
CA ASP A 6 11.85 12.69 25.90
C ASP A 6 11.53 11.39 26.66
N HIS A 7 10.23 11.17 26.91
CA HIS A 7 9.69 9.89 27.38
C HIS A 7 9.33 8.97 26.20
N THR A 8 10.12 8.95 25.12
CA THR A 8 10.06 7.79 24.22
C THR A 8 10.60 6.58 24.97
N ASP A 9 9.69 5.91 25.68
CA ASP A 9 9.93 4.56 26.16
C ASP A 9 10.40 3.73 24.96
N SER A 10 11.64 3.26 25.07
CA SER A 10 12.35 2.48 24.07
C SER A 10 11.64 1.14 23.91
N GLY A 11 10.57 1.13 23.10
CA GLY A 11 9.85 -0.07 22.69
C GLY A 11 8.41 -0.16 23.17
N SER A 12 7.54 0.78 22.77
CA SER A 12 6.10 0.48 22.77
C SER A 12 5.86 -0.77 21.91
N GLU A 13 5.01 -1.70 22.38
CA GLU A 13 4.64 -2.91 21.62
C GLU A 13 4.12 -2.57 20.20
N GLN A 14 3.57 -1.38 20.02
CA GLN A 14 3.13 -0.84 18.73
C GLN A 14 4.30 -0.55 17.78
N CYS A 15 5.43 -0.03 18.26
CA CYS A 15 6.62 0.16 17.43
C CYS A 15 7.26 -1.17 17.01
N LYS A 16 7.09 -2.25 17.80
CA LYS A 16 7.55 -3.59 17.43
C LYS A 16 6.79 -4.18 16.24
N ALA A 17 5.60 -3.68 15.94
CA ALA A 17 4.82 -4.10 14.79
C ALA A 17 5.32 -3.51 13.46
N LEU A 18 6.17 -2.47 13.49
CA LEU A 18 6.78 -1.93 12.29
C LEU A 18 7.83 -2.90 11.75
N TRP A 19 7.68 -3.26 10.48
CA TRP A 19 8.59 -4.16 9.78
C TRP A 19 8.98 -3.64 8.39
N ALA A 20 8.31 -2.62 7.86
CA ALA A 20 8.63 -1.98 6.59
C ALA A 20 9.35 -0.64 6.81
N LYS A 21 10.38 -0.39 6.00
CA LYS A 21 11.12 0.89 5.94
C LYS A 21 10.54 1.81 4.88
N HIS A 22 10.23 1.26 3.71
CA HIS A 22 9.83 2.01 2.55
C HIS A 22 9.12 1.09 1.54
N VAL A 23 8.30 1.67 0.67
CA VAL A 23 7.63 0.94 -0.40
C VAL A 23 7.72 1.71 -1.71
N THR A 24 8.19 1.04 -2.75
CA THR A 24 8.13 1.55 -4.11
C THR A 24 7.15 0.74 -4.93
N ILE A 25 6.55 1.38 -5.93
CA ILE A 25 5.92 0.67 -7.04
C ILE A 25 6.77 0.95 -8.27
N ASP A 26 7.56 -0.04 -8.66
CA ASP A 26 8.67 0.16 -9.60
C ASP A 26 8.14 0.34 -11.02
N ASP A 27 7.19 -0.50 -11.42
CA ASP A 27 6.59 -0.48 -12.74
C ASP A 27 5.14 -1.02 -12.73
N TYR A 28 4.56 -1.15 -13.92
CA TYR A 28 3.31 -1.87 -14.16
C TYR A 28 3.39 -2.69 -15.44
N VAL A 29 2.61 -3.76 -15.49
CA VAL A 29 2.45 -4.61 -16.67
C VAL A 29 0.98 -4.70 -17.06
N ILE A 30 0.71 -4.52 -18.35
CA ILE A 30 -0.61 -4.80 -18.93
C ILE A 30 -0.63 -6.29 -19.28
N VAL A 31 -1.44 -7.06 -18.57
CA VAL A 31 -1.67 -8.47 -18.85
C VAL A 31 -2.80 -8.58 -19.85
N SER A 32 -2.52 -9.11 -21.04
CA SER A 32 -3.53 -9.38 -22.07
C SER A 32 -4.44 -10.53 -21.64
N GLY A 33 -5.74 -10.40 -21.89
CA GLY A 33 -6.66 -11.54 -21.75
C GLY A 33 -6.54 -12.52 -22.92
N THR A 34 -7.25 -13.63 -22.82
CA THR A 34 -7.24 -14.72 -23.82
C THR A 34 -7.74 -14.33 -25.20
N ALA A 35 -8.50 -13.23 -25.31
CA ALA A 35 -8.95 -12.66 -26.57
C ALA A 35 -8.47 -11.20 -26.73
N PRO A 36 -8.13 -10.75 -27.95
CA PRO A 36 -7.71 -9.37 -28.20
C PRO A 36 -8.75 -8.36 -27.65
N GLY A 37 -8.34 -7.54 -26.69
CA GLY A 37 -9.17 -6.48 -26.11
C GLY A 37 -10.14 -6.91 -25.00
N LEU A 38 -10.32 -8.21 -24.74
CA LEU A 38 -11.19 -8.72 -23.67
C LEU A 38 -10.36 -9.32 -22.54
N GLY A 39 -10.69 -8.97 -21.30
CA GLY A 39 -10.05 -9.51 -20.10
C GLY A 39 -8.67 -8.95 -19.78
N ALA A 40 -8.17 -7.94 -20.51
CA ALA A 40 -6.91 -7.30 -20.17
C ALA A 40 -7.01 -6.54 -18.83
N TYR A 41 -5.96 -6.63 -18.00
CA TYR A 41 -5.85 -5.95 -16.73
C TYR A 41 -4.44 -5.43 -16.47
N VAL A 42 -4.27 -4.63 -15.43
CA VAL A 42 -2.98 -4.03 -15.06
C VAL A 42 -2.58 -4.54 -13.69
N VAL A 43 -1.34 -5.00 -13.59
CA VAL A 43 -0.67 -5.31 -12.32
C VAL A 43 0.45 -4.31 -12.06
N PHE A 44 0.69 -4.05 -10.78
CA PHE A 44 1.73 -3.15 -10.29
C PHE A 44 2.76 -3.98 -9.53
N HIS A 45 4.03 -3.84 -9.89
CA HIS A 45 5.13 -4.49 -9.17
C HIS A 45 5.57 -3.57 -8.04
N CYS A 46 5.45 -4.06 -6.81
CA CYS A 46 5.79 -3.31 -5.62
C CYS A 46 6.99 -3.95 -4.93
N THR A 47 7.92 -3.12 -4.47
CA THR A 47 9.05 -3.55 -3.64
C THR A 47 8.88 -2.94 -2.26
N VAL A 48 8.76 -3.79 -1.24
CA VAL A 48 8.71 -3.40 0.17
C VAL A 48 10.10 -3.61 0.76
N GLU A 49 10.76 -2.52 1.12
CA GLU A 49 12.00 -2.59 1.89
C GLU A 49 11.67 -2.91 3.35
N THR A 50 12.28 -3.95 3.89
CA THR A 50 12.01 -4.42 5.26
C THR A 50 13.03 -3.84 6.24
N LEU A 51 12.62 -3.65 7.49
CA LEU A 51 13.51 -3.25 8.59
C LEU A 51 14.58 -4.30 8.83
N HIS A 52 14.15 -5.57 8.82
CA HIS A 52 15.00 -6.74 9.01
C HIS A 52 14.73 -7.72 7.86
N GLY A 53 15.78 -8.04 7.08
CA GLY A 53 15.70 -8.94 5.94
C GLY A 53 15.91 -8.25 4.59
N GLY A 54 15.64 -9.01 3.52
CA GLY A 54 15.73 -8.52 2.15
C GLY A 54 14.46 -7.79 1.70
N PRO A 55 14.51 -7.12 0.53
CA PRO A 55 13.33 -6.52 -0.08
C PRO A 55 12.30 -7.60 -0.44
N MET A 56 11.04 -7.35 -0.13
CA MET A 56 9.92 -8.22 -0.47
C MET A 56 9.22 -7.69 -1.72
N LYS A 57 9.12 -8.52 -2.77
CA LYS A 57 8.43 -8.15 -4.01
C LYS A 57 7.01 -8.72 -4.01
N ILE A 58 6.03 -7.86 -4.30
CA ILE A 58 4.62 -8.26 -4.44
C ILE A 58 4.06 -7.70 -5.74
N ILE A 59 3.04 -8.37 -6.28
CA ILE A 59 2.37 -7.99 -7.51
C ILE A 59 0.89 -7.85 -7.22
N LYS A 60 0.32 -6.67 -7.48
CA LYS A 60 -1.07 -6.36 -7.11
C LYS A 60 -1.81 -5.61 -8.19
N ARG A 61 -3.09 -5.91 -8.39
CA ARG A 61 -4.00 -5.12 -9.23
C ARG A 61 -4.59 -3.98 -8.43
N TYR A 62 -4.97 -2.88 -9.11
CA TYR A 62 -5.62 -1.73 -8.45
C TYR A 62 -6.82 -2.14 -7.57
N SER A 63 -7.62 -3.12 -7.98
CA SER A 63 -8.78 -3.60 -7.21
C SER A 63 -8.39 -4.18 -5.85
N GLU A 64 -7.20 -4.77 -5.71
CA GLU A 64 -6.72 -5.32 -4.45
C GLU A 64 -6.31 -4.21 -3.47
N PHE A 65 -5.79 -3.08 -3.97
CA PHE A 65 -5.55 -1.88 -3.15
C PHE A 65 -6.87 -1.25 -2.68
N ASP A 66 -7.88 -1.23 -3.57
CA ASP A 66 -9.22 -0.73 -3.25
C ASP A 66 -9.88 -1.57 -2.14
N GLU A 67 -9.79 -2.89 -2.26
CA GLU A 67 -10.24 -3.83 -1.23
C GLU A 67 -9.47 -3.65 0.09
N LEU A 68 -8.14 -3.51 0.03
CA LEU A 68 -7.33 -3.22 1.21
C LEU A 68 -7.81 -1.95 1.93
N ARG A 69 -8.03 -0.84 1.21
CA ARG A 69 -8.52 0.41 1.84
C ARG A 69 -9.89 0.19 2.49
N GLN A 70 -10.80 -0.52 1.84
CA GLN A 70 -12.12 -0.80 2.40
C GLN A 70 -12.02 -1.63 3.69
N LYS A 71 -11.23 -2.72 3.68
CA LYS A 71 -11.01 -3.56 4.86
C LYS A 71 -10.33 -2.77 5.99
N LEU A 72 -9.38 -1.90 5.68
CA LEU A 72 -8.73 -1.04 6.68
C LEU A 72 -9.72 -0.07 7.32
N VAL A 73 -10.54 0.64 6.53
CA VAL A 73 -11.56 1.56 7.07
C VAL A 73 -12.57 0.83 7.94
N GLN A 74 -12.99 -0.38 7.54
CA GLN A 74 -13.90 -1.21 8.35
C GLN A 74 -13.25 -1.69 9.66
N THR A 75 -11.96 -2.02 9.63
CA THR A 75 -11.23 -2.55 10.79
C THR A 75 -10.79 -1.45 11.75
N PHE A 76 -10.44 -0.28 11.22
CA PHE A 76 -9.90 0.87 11.96
C PHE A 76 -10.68 2.16 11.63
N PRO A 77 -11.98 2.23 11.95
CA PRO A 77 -12.83 3.36 11.57
C PRO A 77 -12.36 4.69 12.18
N HIS A 78 -11.76 4.65 13.36
CA HIS A 78 -11.21 5.84 14.02
C HIS A 78 -9.95 6.39 13.34
N ALA A 79 -9.28 5.57 12.54
CA ALA A 79 -8.02 5.90 11.88
C ALA A 79 -8.19 6.21 10.38
N GLU A 80 -9.43 6.37 9.88
CA GLU A 80 -9.68 6.68 8.47
C GLU A 80 -8.93 7.96 8.03
N GLY A 81 -8.81 8.96 8.90
CA GLY A 81 -8.06 10.19 8.61
C GLY A 81 -6.57 9.98 8.38
N ALA A 82 -6.00 8.86 8.84
CA ALA A 82 -4.62 8.46 8.59
C ALA A 82 -4.44 7.66 7.28
N MET A 83 -5.54 7.29 6.60
CA MET A 83 -5.51 6.53 5.36
C MET A 83 -5.67 7.49 4.17
N PRO A 84 -4.63 7.70 3.35
CA PRO A 84 -4.76 8.58 2.20
C PRO A 84 -5.79 8.05 1.18
N PRO A 85 -6.41 8.93 0.38
CA PRO A 85 -7.32 8.50 -0.66
C PRO A 85 -6.56 7.75 -1.76
N LEU A 86 -7.22 6.73 -2.34
CA LEU A 86 -6.68 6.05 -3.52
C LEU A 86 -6.83 6.93 -4.78
N PRO A 87 -5.92 6.79 -5.75
CA PRO A 87 -6.10 7.42 -7.05
C PRO A 87 -7.39 6.92 -7.72
N PRO A 88 -8.11 7.76 -8.49
CA PRO A 88 -9.46 7.46 -8.94
C PRO A 88 -9.56 6.19 -9.80
N LYS A 89 -10.72 5.52 -9.71
CA LYS A 89 -11.12 4.49 -10.67
C LYS A 89 -11.38 5.13 -12.03
N SER A 90 -10.98 4.45 -13.10
CA SER A 90 -11.32 4.84 -14.47
C SER A 90 -11.37 3.59 -15.33
N VAL A 91 -12.46 3.40 -16.07
CA VAL A 91 -12.57 2.33 -17.07
C VAL A 91 -12.05 2.82 -18.43
N ILE A 92 -12.29 4.09 -18.76
CA ILE A 92 -11.92 4.70 -20.05
C ILE A 92 -10.40 4.93 -20.15
N SER A 93 -9.76 5.36 -19.06
CA SER A 93 -8.33 5.69 -19.07
C SER A 93 -7.44 4.57 -18.53
N ARG A 94 -7.98 3.39 -18.23
CA ARG A 94 -7.29 2.33 -17.47
C ARG A 94 -5.99 1.81 -18.08
N PHE A 95 -5.79 2.00 -19.39
CA PHE A 95 -4.57 1.61 -20.11
C PHE A 95 -3.75 2.80 -20.61
N ARG A 96 -4.16 4.04 -20.32
CA ARG A 96 -3.43 5.23 -20.78
C ARG A 96 -2.16 5.40 -19.93
N PRO A 97 -0.95 5.48 -20.52
CA PRO A 97 0.31 5.55 -19.75
C PRO A 97 0.33 6.68 -18.72
N ARG A 98 -0.09 7.90 -19.09
CA ARG A 98 -0.17 9.04 -18.16
C ARG A 98 -1.10 8.79 -16.97
N PHE A 99 -2.17 8.01 -17.17
CA PHE A 99 -3.09 7.65 -16.11
C PHE A 99 -2.47 6.58 -15.19
N LEU A 100 -1.77 5.61 -15.77
CA LEU A 100 -1.07 4.56 -15.04
C LEU A 100 0.09 5.10 -14.21
N GLU A 101 0.87 6.06 -14.71
CA GLU A 101 1.92 6.71 -13.91
C GLU A 101 1.36 7.46 -12.70
N LYS A 102 0.32 8.28 -12.91
CA LYS A 102 -0.36 8.98 -11.80
C LYS A 102 -0.90 8.00 -10.76
N ARG A 103 -1.47 6.89 -11.22
CA ARG A 103 -1.97 5.83 -10.35
C ARG A 103 -0.82 5.15 -9.61
N ARG A 104 0.29 4.81 -10.27
CA ARG A 104 1.48 4.20 -9.67
C ARG A 104 2.02 5.06 -8.52
N THR A 105 2.18 6.36 -8.73
CA THR A 105 2.62 7.29 -7.68
C THR A 105 1.62 7.36 -6.52
N GLY A 106 0.32 7.46 -6.81
CA GLY A 106 -0.72 7.50 -5.77
C GLY A 106 -0.80 6.22 -4.94
N LEU A 107 -0.66 5.06 -5.58
CA LEU A 107 -0.63 3.76 -4.90
C LEU A 107 0.65 3.58 -4.06
N SER A 108 1.80 4.06 -4.55
CA SER A 108 3.05 4.03 -3.78
C SER A 108 2.95 4.92 -2.54
N TYR A 109 2.40 6.13 -2.67
CA TYR A 109 2.13 7.00 -1.52
C TYR A 109 1.18 6.34 -0.51
N PHE A 110 0.07 5.77 -1.00
CA PHE A 110 -0.88 5.04 -0.16
C PHE A 110 -0.21 3.91 0.61
N LEU A 111 0.55 3.05 -0.05
CA LEU A 111 1.23 1.93 0.62
C LEU A 111 2.26 2.41 1.64
N ASN A 112 3.00 3.50 1.37
CA ASN A 112 3.92 4.03 2.36
C ASN A 112 3.16 4.49 3.63
N CYS A 113 2.05 5.22 3.48
CA CYS A 113 1.27 5.65 4.65
C CYS A 113 0.71 4.46 5.45
N ILE A 114 0.32 3.37 4.78
CA ILE A 114 -0.24 2.19 5.47
C ILE A 114 0.86 1.34 6.11
N LEU A 115 1.91 0.98 5.37
CA LEU A 115 2.94 0.04 5.83
C LEU A 115 3.88 0.65 6.89
N LEU A 116 4.01 1.97 6.92
CA LEU A 116 4.85 2.68 7.89
C LEU A 116 4.06 3.20 9.09
N ASN A 117 2.75 2.94 9.17
CA ASN A 117 1.94 3.26 10.33
C ASN A 117 1.85 2.04 11.27
N PRO A 118 2.32 2.12 12.53
CA PRO A 118 2.33 0.99 13.47
C PRO A 118 0.92 0.44 13.76
N GLU A 119 -0.12 1.25 13.62
CA GLU A 119 -1.51 0.85 13.80
C GLU A 119 -1.95 -0.19 12.75
N PHE A 120 -1.43 -0.08 11.52
CA PHE A 120 -1.82 -0.95 10.40
C PHE A 120 -0.77 -2.02 10.09
N ALA A 121 0.52 -1.73 10.31
CA ALA A 121 1.66 -2.55 9.86
C ALA A 121 1.60 -4.01 10.34
N GLY A 122 1.09 -4.25 11.55
CA GLY A 122 0.94 -5.58 12.14
C GLY A 122 -0.40 -6.27 11.87
N SER A 123 -1.35 -5.59 11.22
CA SER A 123 -2.74 -6.05 11.12
C SER A 123 -2.91 -7.28 10.22
N PRO A 124 -3.88 -8.18 10.52
CA PRO A 124 -4.20 -9.32 9.66
C PRO A 124 -4.62 -8.90 8.24
N VAL A 125 -5.36 -7.79 8.13
CA VAL A 125 -5.82 -7.24 6.85
C VAL A 125 -4.64 -6.91 5.93
N LEU A 126 -3.59 -6.29 6.47
CA LEU A 126 -2.41 -5.95 5.68
C LEU A 126 -1.59 -7.21 5.33
N LYS A 127 -1.47 -8.17 6.26
CA LYS A 127 -0.82 -9.45 5.98
C LYS A 127 -1.51 -10.21 4.85
N GLU A 128 -2.83 -10.28 4.86
CA GLU A 128 -3.62 -10.90 3.79
C GLU A 128 -3.33 -10.23 2.44
N PHE A 129 -3.35 -8.90 2.38
CA PHE A 129 -3.02 -8.18 1.15
C PHE A 129 -1.61 -8.50 0.62
N LEU A 130 -0.61 -8.63 1.50
CA LEU A 130 0.79 -8.87 1.08
C LEU A 130 1.03 -10.28 0.56
N PHE A 131 0.30 -11.27 1.10
CA PHE A 131 0.54 -12.69 0.82
C PHE A 131 -0.56 -13.36 -0.01
N SER A 132 -1.59 -12.62 -0.45
CA SER A 132 -2.62 -13.12 -1.38
C SER A 132 -2.17 -13.18 -2.83
#